data_AF-A0A5J4VMB0-F1
#
_entry.id   AF-A0A5J4VMB0-F1
#
_cell.length_a   1.000
_cell.length_b   1.000
_cell.length_c   1.000
_cell.angle_alpha   90.00
_cell.angle_beta   90.00
_cell.angle_gamma   90.00
#
_symmetry.space_group_name_H-M   'P 1'
#
loop_
_entity.id
_entity.type
_entity.pdbx_description
1 polymer ?
#
loop_
_entity_poly.entity_id
_entity_poly.type
_entity_poly.pdbx_seq_one_letter_code
_entity_poly.pdbx_strand_id
1 'polypeptide(L)'
;MTLQQQEDEQSKLITTDDKTKLRQIVSPEVIISSDVIKYEPDGVVSRIVSVQHTIQPGGIAILSASQDIPNKVNYSEMINLKGVIFTLPEFALYMNGIQIWKKNQFENSSIETSSSSSSSSKQHQHPKWTSLCLQLDMESEERVAKFFIGAHFEEEVDVNIYNIPKDLKVVIFSSGAVKAYQALDVKRVGKSDKTQILWEI
;
A
#
# COMPACT_ATOMS: atom_id res chain seq x y z
N MET A 1 -64.62 -8.02 -40.04
CA MET A 1 -63.21 -7.79 -40.44
C MET A 1 -62.57 -6.98 -39.33
N THR A 2 -62.08 -7.63 -38.28
CA THR A 2 -60.74 -8.24 -38.09
C THR A 2 -59.77 -7.26 -37.43
N LEU A 3 -59.37 -7.65 -36.22
CA LEU A 3 -58.44 -7.05 -35.25
C LEU A 3 -57.01 -6.89 -35.80
N GLN A 4 -56.83 -6.22 -36.92
CA GLN A 4 -55.52 -6.05 -37.58
C GLN A 4 -55.36 -4.66 -38.23
N GLN A 5 -55.97 -3.63 -37.63
CA GLN A 5 -55.87 -2.23 -38.10
C GLN A 5 -55.75 -1.22 -36.95
N GLN A 6 -55.24 -1.67 -35.79
CA GLN A 6 -54.93 -0.81 -34.64
C GLN A 6 -53.51 -1.07 -34.09
N GLU A 7 -52.61 -1.57 -34.95
CA GLU A 7 -51.17 -1.80 -34.66
C GLU A 7 -50.24 -1.12 -35.68
N ASP A 8 -50.71 -0.11 -36.43
CA ASP A 8 -49.91 0.61 -37.43
C ASP A 8 -49.77 2.12 -37.14
N GLU A 9 -49.82 2.52 -35.86
CA GLU A 9 -49.58 3.92 -35.44
C GLU A 9 -48.56 4.05 -34.28
N GLN A 10 -47.63 3.10 -34.15
CA GLN A 10 -46.41 3.25 -33.33
C GLN A 10 -45.10 3.01 -34.10
N SER A 11 -45.16 3.02 -35.43
CA SER A 11 -44.01 2.73 -36.30
C SER A 11 -43.50 3.98 -37.02
N LYS A 12 -43.26 5.10 -36.30
CA LYS A 12 -42.43 6.23 -36.80
C LYS A 12 -42.26 7.32 -35.75
N LEU A 13 -41.32 7.14 -34.82
CA LEU A 13 -40.50 8.23 -34.24
C LEU A 13 -39.41 7.61 -33.33
N ILE A 14 -38.51 6.81 -33.90
CA ILE A 14 -37.22 6.55 -33.23
C ILE A 14 -36.27 7.60 -33.77
N THR A 15 -36.35 8.77 -33.16
CA THR A 15 -35.38 9.83 -33.33
C THR A 15 -34.05 9.32 -32.78
N THR A 16 -33.05 9.39 -33.65
CA THR A 16 -31.67 8.99 -33.48
C THR A 16 -31.00 9.80 -32.37
N ASP A 17 -31.06 9.38 -31.10
CA ASP A 17 -30.23 10.03 -30.05
C ASP A 17 -30.04 9.24 -28.73
N ASP A 18 -29.95 7.90 -28.79
CA ASP A 18 -29.78 7.10 -27.55
C ASP A 18 -28.79 5.94 -27.70
N LYS A 19 -27.58 6.25 -28.19
CA LYS A 19 -26.49 5.26 -28.29
C LYS A 19 -25.13 5.77 -27.82
N THR A 20 -25.10 6.50 -26.71
CA THR A 20 -23.84 6.74 -25.97
C THR A 20 -24.04 6.73 -24.45
N LYS A 21 -24.82 5.79 -23.91
CA LYS A 21 -24.54 5.31 -22.55
C LYS A 21 -23.31 4.40 -22.63
N LEU A 22 -22.14 5.03 -22.57
CA LEU A 22 -20.88 4.37 -22.22
C LEU A 22 -21.18 3.51 -20.98
N ARG A 23 -21.14 2.19 -21.17
CA ARG A 23 -21.05 1.25 -20.07
C ARG A 23 -19.75 1.59 -19.36
N GLN A 24 -19.84 2.43 -18.33
CA GLN A 24 -18.78 2.54 -17.35
C GLN A 24 -18.73 1.16 -16.71
N ILE A 25 -17.76 0.36 -17.14
CA ILE A 25 -17.40 -0.88 -16.46
C ILE A 25 -16.85 -0.40 -15.13
N VAL A 26 -17.73 -0.30 -14.12
CA VAL A 26 -17.33 -0.07 -12.74
C VAL A 26 -16.60 -1.35 -12.34
N SER A 27 -15.29 -1.36 -12.52
CA SER A 27 -14.44 -2.39 -11.94
C SER A 27 -14.77 -2.43 -10.44
N PRO A 28 -15.08 -3.62 -9.88
CA PRO A 28 -15.48 -3.71 -8.49
C PRO A 28 -14.39 -3.09 -7.62
N GLU A 29 -14.79 -2.17 -6.76
CA GLU A 29 -13.91 -1.51 -5.80
C GLU A 29 -13.30 -2.57 -4.89
N VAL A 30 -11.96 -2.65 -4.86
CA VAL A 30 -11.25 -3.64 -4.06
C VAL A 30 -11.35 -3.24 -2.60
N ILE A 31 -12.00 -4.09 -1.79
CA ILE A 31 -12.13 -3.90 -0.36
C ILE A 31 -10.86 -4.38 0.35
N ILE A 32 -10.30 -3.53 1.18
CA ILE A 32 -9.12 -3.79 2.01
C ILE A 32 -9.59 -3.94 3.46
N SER A 33 -9.22 -5.04 4.10
CA SER A 33 -9.48 -5.26 5.53
C SER A 33 -8.34 -4.68 6.36
N SER A 34 -8.66 -4.18 7.56
CA SER A 34 -7.68 -3.66 8.52
C SER A 34 -7.58 -4.59 9.73
N ASP A 35 -6.35 -4.93 10.13
CA ASP A 35 -6.08 -5.63 11.38
C ASP A 35 -5.14 -4.78 12.26
N VAL A 36 -5.60 -4.45 13.47
CA VAL A 36 -4.85 -3.62 14.42
C VAL A 36 -3.98 -4.52 15.27
N ILE A 37 -2.67 -4.34 15.16
CA ILE A 37 -1.70 -5.04 15.99
C ILE A 37 -1.69 -4.36 17.36
N LYS A 38 -1.99 -5.13 18.41
CA LYS A 38 -1.81 -4.65 19.80
C LYS A 38 -0.35 -4.27 20.00
N TYR A 39 -0.09 -2.99 20.21
CA TYR A 39 1.23 -2.41 20.30
C TYR A 39 1.36 -1.63 21.60
N GLU A 40 2.15 -2.14 22.54
CA GLU A 40 2.51 -1.47 23.80
C GLU A 40 4.03 -1.45 24.11
N PRO A 41 4.94 -1.19 23.15
CA PRO A 41 6.36 -1.11 23.48
C PRO A 41 6.75 0.32 23.88
N ASP A 42 6.57 0.66 25.15
CA ASP A 42 7.31 1.79 25.72
C ASP A 42 8.78 1.39 25.87
N GLY A 43 9.69 2.20 25.32
CA GLY A 43 11.13 2.08 25.56
C GLY A 43 11.84 0.89 24.90
N VAL A 44 11.24 0.21 23.91
CA VAL A 44 11.92 -0.87 23.18
C VAL A 44 11.90 -0.68 21.67
N VAL A 45 12.92 -1.23 21.00
CA VAL A 45 12.90 -1.40 19.56
C VAL A 45 12.02 -2.60 19.22
N SER A 46 11.09 -2.42 18.30
CA SER A 46 10.13 -3.44 17.87
C SER A 46 10.11 -3.56 16.36
N ARG A 47 9.75 -4.73 15.86
CA ARG A 47 9.59 -5.01 14.43
C ARG A 47 8.28 -5.68 14.17
N ILE A 48 7.61 -5.22 13.14
CA ILE A 48 6.39 -5.79 12.61
C ILE A 48 6.67 -6.16 11.17
N VAL A 49 6.25 -7.35 10.77
CA VAL A 49 6.39 -7.81 9.39
C VAL A 49 5.06 -8.35 8.91
N SER A 50 4.73 -8.01 7.66
CA SER A 50 3.54 -8.46 6.96
C SER A 50 3.92 -9.06 5.62
N VAL A 51 3.58 -10.33 5.41
CA VAL A 51 3.77 -11.03 4.13
C VAL A 51 2.50 -10.91 3.31
N GLN A 52 2.60 -10.25 2.16
CA GLN A 52 1.46 -9.86 1.32
C GLN A 52 1.73 -10.13 -0.16
N HIS A 53 0.64 -10.28 -0.92
CA HIS A 53 0.69 -10.48 -2.36
C HIS A 53 0.95 -9.15 -3.07
N THR A 54 1.98 -9.09 -3.93
CA THR A 54 2.51 -7.81 -4.43
C THR A 54 1.59 -7.05 -5.38
N ILE A 55 0.67 -7.73 -6.06
CA ILE A 55 -0.31 -7.08 -6.95
C ILE A 55 -1.64 -6.73 -6.25
N GLN A 56 -1.81 -7.13 -4.98
CA GLN A 56 -3.05 -6.87 -4.25
C GLN A 56 -2.91 -5.59 -3.41
N PRO A 57 -3.92 -4.71 -3.40
CA PRO A 57 -3.96 -3.57 -2.50
C PRO A 57 -3.82 -3.99 -1.05
N GLY A 58 -2.97 -3.29 -0.32
CA GLY A 58 -2.67 -3.57 1.07
C GLY A 58 -1.51 -2.71 1.57
N GLY A 59 -1.03 -3.03 2.75
CA GLY A 59 0.10 -2.32 3.34
C GLY A 59 0.32 -2.60 4.82
N ILE A 60 1.25 -1.84 5.37
CA ILE A 60 1.53 -1.71 6.80
C ILE A 60 1.54 -0.23 7.15
N ALA A 61 0.96 0.14 8.29
CA ALA A 61 0.82 1.53 8.70
C ALA A 61 1.12 1.74 10.17
N ILE A 62 1.57 2.95 10.47
CA ILE A 62 1.51 3.58 11.79
C ILE A 62 0.51 4.72 11.74
N LEU A 63 -0.52 4.67 12.56
CA LEU A 63 -1.59 5.67 12.61
C LEU A 63 -1.63 6.36 13.97
N SER A 64 -2.18 7.57 14.01
CA SER A 64 -2.48 8.25 15.28
C SER A 64 -3.38 7.36 16.16
N ALA A 65 -3.16 7.36 17.49
CA ALA A 65 -4.02 6.64 18.43
C ALA A 65 -5.50 7.07 18.33
N SER A 66 -5.76 8.33 17.97
CA SER A 66 -7.12 8.88 17.78
C SER A 66 -7.76 8.52 16.44
N GLN A 67 -7.01 7.96 15.49
CA GLN A 67 -7.54 7.62 14.18
C GLN A 67 -8.53 6.45 14.28
N ASP A 68 -9.76 6.69 13.83
CA ASP A 68 -10.75 5.62 13.63
C ASP A 68 -10.38 4.82 12.38
N ILE A 69 -10.36 3.50 12.52
CA ILE A 69 -9.96 2.57 11.46
C ILE A 69 -11.19 1.75 11.10
N PRO A 70 -11.81 1.98 9.94
CA PRO A 70 -12.90 1.14 9.47
C PRO A 70 -12.38 -0.27 9.19
N ASN A 71 -13.15 -1.30 9.58
CA ASN A 71 -12.81 -2.70 9.31
C ASN A 71 -12.62 -3.01 7.82
N LYS A 72 -13.20 -2.18 6.95
CA LYS A 72 -13.16 -2.28 5.50
C LYS A 72 -12.99 -0.87 4.93
N VAL A 73 -11.99 -0.69 4.07
CA VAL A 73 -11.70 0.56 3.37
C VAL A 73 -11.38 0.28 1.91
N ASN A 74 -11.58 1.25 1.04
CA ASN A 74 -10.96 1.23 -0.29
C ASN A 74 -9.52 1.76 -0.24
N TYR A 75 -8.79 1.67 -1.36
CA TYR A 75 -7.40 2.14 -1.41
C TYR A 75 -7.26 3.65 -1.16
N SER A 76 -8.19 4.46 -1.66
CA SER A 76 -8.16 5.92 -1.49
C SER A 76 -8.39 6.32 -0.04
N GLU A 77 -9.35 5.70 0.63
CA GLU A 77 -9.61 5.87 2.06
C GLU A 77 -8.40 5.44 2.88
N MET A 78 -7.81 4.28 2.56
CA MET A 78 -6.62 3.76 3.22
C MET A 78 -5.49 4.78 3.20
N ILE A 79 -5.07 5.29 2.03
CA ILE A 79 -3.92 6.21 1.94
C ILE A 79 -4.15 7.57 2.61
N ASN A 80 -5.41 7.96 2.82
CA ASN A 80 -5.80 9.23 3.42
C ASN A 80 -5.98 9.17 4.96
N LEU A 81 -5.76 8.01 5.60
CA LEU A 81 -5.80 7.91 7.06
C LEU A 81 -4.68 8.75 7.70
N LYS A 82 -4.93 9.27 8.90
CA LYS A 82 -3.94 10.05 9.67
C LYS A 82 -2.84 9.15 10.21
N GLY A 83 -1.72 9.14 9.52
CA GLY A 83 -0.63 8.20 9.75
C GLY A 83 0.41 8.19 8.63
N VAL A 84 1.36 7.27 8.76
CA VAL A 84 2.28 6.88 7.70
C VAL A 84 1.96 5.46 7.25
N ILE A 85 1.80 5.27 5.94
CA ILE A 85 1.22 4.07 5.35
C ILE A 85 2.11 3.61 4.21
N PHE A 86 2.65 2.41 4.32
CA PHE A 86 3.44 1.78 3.27
C PHE A 86 2.58 0.81 2.47
N THR A 87 2.39 1.07 1.18
CA THR A 87 1.35 0.41 0.38
C THR A 87 1.88 -0.51 -0.72
N LEU A 88 1.06 -1.52 -1.02
CA LEU A 88 1.10 -2.32 -2.25
C LEU A 88 -0.11 -1.95 -3.13
N PRO A 89 0.00 -2.13 -4.47
CA PRO A 89 1.13 -2.68 -5.22
C PRO A 89 2.24 -1.67 -5.53
N GLU A 90 2.03 -0.39 -5.20
CA GLU A 90 2.89 0.69 -5.69
C GLU A 90 4.26 0.78 -5.01
N PHE A 91 4.43 0.11 -3.86
CA PHE A 91 5.59 0.28 -2.99
C PHE A 91 5.83 1.76 -2.71
N ALA A 92 4.83 2.41 -2.11
CA ALA A 92 4.84 3.84 -1.83
C ALA A 92 4.50 4.11 -0.36
N LEU A 93 5.16 5.13 0.22
CA LEU A 93 4.81 5.67 1.52
C LEU A 93 3.94 6.91 1.34
N TYR A 94 2.84 6.94 2.08
CA TYR A 94 1.97 8.10 2.22
C TYR A 94 2.00 8.59 3.66
N MET A 95 1.96 9.91 3.84
CA MET A 95 1.69 10.57 5.11
C MET A 95 0.49 11.48 4.94
N ASN A 96 -0.61 11.19 5.63
CA ASN A 96 -1.85 11.96 5.56
C ASN A 96 -2.34 12.20 4.11
N GLY A 97 -2.32 11.15 3.26
CA GLY A 97 -2.69 11.25 1.85
C GLY A 97 -1.60 11.79 0.90
N ILE A 98 -0.51 12.36 1.43
CA ILE A 98 0.60 12.88 0.63
C ILE A 98 1.63 11.78 0.41
N GLN A 99 1.95 11.47 -0.84
CA GLN A 99 3.01 10.52 -1.17
C GLN A 99 4.38 11.13 -0.81
N ILE A 100 5.08 10.55 0.16
CA ILE A 100 6.38 11.02 0.64
C ILE A 100 7.55 10.21 0.07
N TRP A 101 7.29 9.00 -0.41
CA TRP A 101 8.28 8.16 -1.08
C TRP A 101 7.58 7.15 -1.99
N LYS A 102 8.26 6.73 -3.06
CA LYS A 102 7.82 5.63 -3.92
C LYS A 102 9.03 4.93 -4.50
N LYS A 103 8.98 3.61 -4.57
CA LYS A 103 10.02 2.80 -5.17
C LYS A 103 10.15 3.11 -6.66
N ASN A 104 11.34 3.51 -7.10
CA ASN A 104 11.65 3.64 -8.52
C ASN A 104 11.70 2.25 -9.16
N GLN A 105 10.73 1.94 -10.04
CA GLN A 105 10.70 0.65 -10.75
C GLN A 105 11.70 0.56 -11.93
N PHE A 106 12.55 1.57 -12.14
CA PHE A 106 13.42 1.68 -13.31
C PHE A 106 14.93 1.60 -13.04
N GLU A 107 15.37 1.42 -11.80
CA GLU A 107 16.80 1.29 -11.49
C GLU A 107 17.20 -0.17 -11.33
N ASN A 108 17.31 -0.87 -12.46
CA ASN A 108 18.18 -2.05 -12.62
C ASN A 108 18.53 -2.36 -14.09
N SER A 109 18.29 -1.42 -15.01
CA SER A 109 18.70 -1.55 -16.42
C SER A 109 19.75 -0.48 -16.72
N SER A 110 21.03 -0.78 -16.42
CA SER A 110 22.29 -0.14 -16.85
C SER A 110 23.30 -0.37 -15.70
N ILE A 111 24.31 -1.25 -15.73
CA ILE A 111 25.40 -1.44 -16.69
C ILE A 111 25.96 -2.86 -16.47
N GLU A 112 25.96 -3.72 -17.49
CA GLU A 112 27.01 -4.73 -17.66
C GLU A 112 27.39 -4.77 -19.13
N THR A 113 28.41 -3.99 -19.48
CA THR A 113 29.14 -4.12 -20.74
C THR A 113 30.02 -5.35 -20.62
N SER A 114 29.52 -6.52 -20.99
CA SER A 114 30.38 -7.56 -21.53
C SER A 114 29.63 -8.41 -22.56
N SER A 115 30.22 -8.42 -23.74
CA SER A 115 29.86 -9.19 -24.91
C SER A 115 29.73 -10.68 -24.62
N SER A 116 28.54 -11.26 -24.78
CA SER A 116 28.30 -12.52 -25.49
C SER A 116 26.82 -12.89 -25.46
N SER A 117 26.38 -13.44 -26.57
CA SER A 117 25.01 -13.75 -26.96
C SER A 117 24.31 -14.80 -26.09
N SER A 118 23.15 -14.46 -25.51
CA SER A 118 21.94 -15.30 -25.50
C SER A 118 20.76 -14.49 -24.96
N SER A 119 19.75 -14.28 -25.81
CA SER A 119 18.53 -13.54 -25.51
C SER A 119 17.64 -14.34 -24.55
N SER A 120 17.71 -14.00 -23.27
CA SER A 120 16.59 -14.18 -22.34
C SER A 120 16.42 -12.88 -21.56
N SER A 121 15.44 -12.08 -21.97
CA SER A 121 15.02 -10.91 -21.21
C SER A 121 14.40 -11.39 -19.91
N LYS A 122 15.21 -11.54 -18.87
CA LYS A 122 14.74 -11.69 -17.49
C LYS A 122 14.10 -10.35 -17.11
N GLN A 123 12.83 -10.16 -17.49
CA GLN A 123 12.00 -9.15 -16.87
C GLN A 123 12.02 -9.48 -15.37
N HIS A 124 12.58 -8.58 -14.56
CA HIS A 124 12.51 -8.67 -13.11
C HIS A 124 11.05 -8.50 -12.69
N GLN A 125 10.28 -9.58 -12.76
CA GLN A 125 8.95 -9.64 -12.17
C GLN A 125 9.16 -9.59 -10.66
N HIS A 126 8.53 -8.61 -10.00
CA HIS A 126 8.47 -8.60 -8.55
C HIS A 126 7.99 -9.97 -8.06
N PRO A 127 8.55 -10.49 -6.95
CA PRO A 127 8.09 -11.74 -6.42
C PRO A 127 6.58 -11.66 -6.15
N LYS A 128 5.87 -12.76 -6.39
CA LYS A 128 4.40 -12.83 -6.19
C LYS A 128 4.00 -12.40 -4.77
N TRP A 129 4.89 -12.63 -3.82
CA TRP A 129 4.76 -12.27 -2.41
C TRP A 129 5.96 -11.44 -1.99
N THR A 130 5.73 -10.48 -1.09
CA THR A 130 6.79 -9.72 -0.45
C THR A 130 6.50 -9.57 1.03
N SER A 131 7.54 -9.28 1.80
CA SER A 131 7.40 -8.84 3.18
C SER A 131 7.51 -7.31 3.23
N LEU A 132 6.55 -6.66 3.86
CA LEU A 132 6.65 -5.28 4.29
C LEU A 132 7.03 -5.29 5.76
N CYS A 133 8.14 -4.65 6.10
CA CYS A 133 8.65 -4.64 7.45
C CYS A 133 8.65 -3.21 7.99
N LEU A 134 8.28 -3.06 9.25
CA LEU A 134 8.29 -1.82 10.01
C LEU A 134 9.17 -2.05 11.23
N GLN A 135 10.20 -1.23 11.43
CA GLN A 135 10.94 -1.14 12.68
C GLN A 135 10.55 0.16 13.37
N LEU A 136 10.14 0.05 14.64
CA LEU A 136 9.86 1.18 15.50
C LEU A 136 10.90 1.19 16.61
N ASP A 137 11.75 2.21 16.61
CA ASP A 137 12.68 2.51 17.68
C ASP A 137 12.00 3.47 18.65
N MET A 138 11.44 2.94 19.74
CA MET A 138 10.84 3.72 20.83
C MET A 138 11.78 3.92 22.02
N GLU A 139 13.01 3.41 21.92
CA GLU A 139 14.04 3.54 22.95
C GLU A 139 14.84 4.84 22.79
N SER A 140 15.05 5.30 21.55
CA SER A 140 15.72 6.59 21.29
C SER A 140 14.81 7.79 21.59
N GLU A 141 15.40 8.92 21.99
CA GLU A 141 14.66 10.16 22.26
C GLU A 141 13.92 10.68 21.03
N GLU A 142 14.55 10.56 19.86
CA GLU A 142 13.98 11.02 18.59
C GLU A 142 12.81 10.16 18.12
N ARG A 143 12.72 8.90 18.57
CA ARG A 143 11.74 7.87 18.16
C ARG A 143 11.56 7.75 16.66
N VAL A 144 11.96 6.61 16.10
CA VAL A 144 12.09 6.48 14.64
C VAL A 144 11.30 5.30 14.10
N ALA A 145 10.54 5.54 13.03
CA ALA A 145 9.95 4.50 12.20
C ALA A 145 10.74 4.32 10.91
N LYS A 146 11.12 3.07 10.64
CA LYS A 146 11.82 2.67 9.41
C LYS A 146 11.04 1.58 8.70
N PHE A 147 10.93 1.69 7.38
CA PHE A 147 10.24 0.72 6.54
C PHE A 147 11.24 -0.06 5.70
N PHE A 148 10.95 -1.34 5.46
CA PHE A 148 11.79 -2.21 4.64
C PHE A 148 10.94 -3.11 3.74
N ILE A 149 11.54 -3.56 2.65
CA ILE A 149 11.00 -4.57 1.74
C ILE A 149 11.87 -5.83 1.83
N GLY A 150 11.19 -6.97 1.91
CA GLY A 150 11.80 -8.30 1.92
C GLY A 150 11.85 -8.94 3.32
N ALA A 151 12.02 -10.26 3.34
CA ALA A 151 11.86 -11.08 4.55
C ALA A 151 12.98 -10.86 5.59
N HIS A 152 14.12 -10.33 5.16
CA HIS A 152 15.32 -10.13 5.96
C HIS A 152 15.79 -8.68 5.96
N PHE A 153 14.88 -7.72 5.75
CA PHE A 153 15.19 -6.27 5.73
C PHE A 153 16.20 -5.92 4.63
N GLU A 154 16.07 -6.57 3.46
CA GLU A 154 17.00 -6.48 2.33
C GLU A 154 17.08 -5.07 1.77
N GLU A 155 15.95 -4.35 1.75
CA GLU A 155 15.85 -3.01 1.20
C GLU A 155 15.19 -2.07 2.20
N GLU A 156 15.96 -1.15 2.77
CA GLU A 156 15.46 -0.04 3.59
C GLU A 156 14.88 1.04 2.68
N VAL A 157 13.67 1.51 3.00
CA VAL A 157 13.05 2.65 2.33
C VAL A 157 13.85 3.91 2.64
N ASP A 158 14.08 4.76 1.63
CA ASP A 158 14.95 5.94 1.73
C ASP A 158 14.37 7.10 2.58
N VAL A 159 13.31 6.83 3.33
CA VAL A 159 12.67 7.79 4.23
C VAL A 159 12.48 7.17 5.61
N ASN A 160 12.99 7.88 6.61
CA ASN A 160 12.80 7.58 8.02
C ASN A 160 11.86 8.61 8.64
N ILE A 161 10.93 8.16 9.46
CA ILE A 161 9.95 9.04 10.14
C ILE A 161 10.39 9.26 11.58
N TYR A 162 10.56 10.51 11.96
CA TYR A 162 11.08 10.92 13.27
C TYR A 162 9.99 11.55 14.14
N ASN A 163 10.24 11.62 15.44
CA ASN A 163 9.36 12.19 16.45
C ASN A 163 7.99 11.51 16.50
N ILE A 164 7.92 10.21 16.19
CA ILE A 164 6.67 9.46 16.29
C ILE A 164 6.17 9.44 17.75
N PRO A 165 4.86 9.61 17.98
CA PRO A 165 4.30 9.63 19.33
C PRO A 165 4.36 8.23 19.98
N LYS A 166 4.27 8.20 21.32
CA LYS A 166 4.20 6.93 22.06
C LYS A 166 2.86 6.23 21.81
N ASP A 167 1.79 7.01 21.72
CA ASP A 167 0.44 6.56 21.45
C ASP A 167 0.21 6.47 19.93
N LEU A 168 0.43 5.28 19.39
CA LEU A 168 0.15 4.98 17.99
C LEU A 168 -0.55 3.63 17.84
N LYS A 169 -1.15 3.42 16.67
CA LYS A 169 -1.70 2.13 16.25
C LYS A 169 -0.86 1.60 15.09
N VAL A 170 -0.45 0.33 15.17
CA VAL A 170 0.12 -0.36 14.01
C VAL A 170 -0.98 -1.15 13.34
N VAL A 171 -1.13 -0.99 12.03
CA VAL A 171 -2.24 -1.59 11.27
C VAL A 171 -1.70 -2.32 10.05
N ILE A 172 -2.21 -3.53 9.83
CA ILE A 172 -2.00 -4.27 8.59
C ILE A 172 -3.24 -4.14 7.72
N PHE A 173 -3.04 -3.71 6.48
CA PHE A 173 -4.08 -3.60 5.48
C PHE A 173 -3.91 -4.71 4.44
N SER A 174 -4.98 -5.47 4.13
CA SER A 174 -4.92 -6.45 3.04
C SER A 174 -6.26 -6.67 2.35
N SER A 175 -6.23 -6.76 1.02
CA SER A 175 -7.36 -7.23 0.20
C SER A 175 -7.33 -8.75 -0.07
N GLY A 176 -6.36 -9.46 0.49
CA GLY A 176 -6.21 -10.91 0.36
C GLY A 176 -5.45 -11.53 1.52
N ALA A 177 -4.95 -12.75 1.29
CA ALA A 177 -4.25 -13.52 2.31
C ALA A 177 -3.00 -12.78 2.80
N VAL A 178 -2.85 -12.74 4.13
CA VAL A 178 -1.77 -12.05 4.82
C VAL A 178 -1.27 -12.89 5.98
N LYS A 179 0.03 -12.80 6.27
CA LYS A 179 0.61 -13.28 7.52
C LYS A 179 1.34 -12.12 8.16
N ALA A 180 1.03 -11.81 9.41
CA ALA A 180 1.69 -10.77 10.17
C ALA A 180 2.34 -11.34 11.43
N TYR A 181 3.49 -10.81 11.81
CA TYR A 181 4.19 -11.17 13.04
C TYR A 181 4.89 -9.96 13.65
N GLN A 182 5.04 -9.98 14.96
CA GLN A 182 5.70 -8.94 15.74
C GLN A 182 6.85 -9.56 16.54
N ALA A 183 7.97 -8.84 16.59
CA ALA A 183 9.10 -9.12 17.46
C ALA A 183 9.41 -7.87 18.29
N LEU A 184 9.75 -8.07 19.56
CA LEU A 184 10.12 -7.02 20.51
C LEU A 184 11.58 -7.20 20.94
N ASP A 185 12.18 -6.15 21.47
CA ASP A 185 13.57 -6.14 21.96
C ASP A 185 14.59 -6.61 20.90
N VAL A 186 14.44 -6.06 19.71
CA VAL A 186 15.26 -6.39 18.55
C VAL A 186 16.34 -5.34 18.33
N LYS A 187 17.48 -5.73 17.75
CA LYS A 187 18.55 -4.77 17.42
C LYS A 187 18.07 -3.71 16.42
N ARG A 188 18.63 -2.51 16.46
CA ARG A 188 18.42 -1.51 15.40
C ARG A 188 19.04 -1.98 14.08
N VAL A 189 18.32 -1.85 12.99
CA VAL A 189 18.82 -2.06 11.61
C VAL A 189 18.58 -0.81 10.76
N GLY A 190 19.45 -0.61 9.77
CA GLY A 190 19.38 0.47 8.79
C GLY A 190 20.33 1.64 9.08
N LYS A 191 20.68 2.41 8.03
CA LYS A 191 21.64 3.53 8.12
C LYS A 191 20.93 4.85 8.49
N SER A 192 21.70 5.84 8.97
CA SER A 192 21.21 7.17 9.39
C SER A 192 21.06 8.16 8.23
N ASP A 193 21.70 7.93 7.10
CA ASP A 193 21.90 8.95 6.05
C ASP A 193 20.72 9.05 5.06
N LYS A 194 19.53 8.64 5.50
CA LYS A 194 18.30 8.67 4.69
C LYS A 194 17.56 10.00 4.85
N THR A 195 16.64 10.29 3.94
CA THR A 195 15.76 11.45 4.09
C THR A 195 14.97 11.32 5.39
N GLN A 196 14.96 12.39 6.18
CA GLN A 196 14.27 12.45 7.46
C GLN A 196 13.00 13.25 7.29
N ILE A 197 11.87 12.71 7.72
CA ILE A 197 10.58 13.42 7.74
C ILE A 197 10.05 13.39 9.16
N LEU A 198 9.59 14.54 9.64
CA LEU A 198 8.97 14.65 10.96
C LEU A 198 7.52 14.12 10.91
N TRP A 199 7.10 13.48 11.99
CA TRP A 199 5.71 13.13 12.20
C TRP A 199 4.86 14.39 12.43
N GLU A 200 4.10 14.80 11.41
CA GLU A 200 3.21 15.98 11.44
C GLU A 200 1.74 15.54 11.21
N ILE A 201 1.14 14.89 12.20
CA ILE A 201 -0.18 14.24 12.10
C ILE A 201 -1.14 14.71 13.19
#